data_AF-A0A401TWH6-F1
#
_entry.id   AF-A0A401TWH6-F1
#
_cell.length_a   1.000
_cell.length_b   1.000
_cell.length_c   1.000
_cell.angle_alpha   90.00
_cell.angle_beta   90.00
_cell.angle_gamma   90.00
#
_symmetry.space_group_name_H-M   'P 1'
#
loop_
_entity.id
_entity.type
_entity.pdbx_description
1 polymer ?
#
loop_
_entity_poly.entity_id
_entity_poly.type
_entity_poly.pdbx_seq_one_letter_code
_entity_poly.pdbx_strand_id
1 'polypeptide(L)'
;KAPTALADGSNEAALLDACAAFAGRARRIPVIEPVVDAISGFIAVIPASRSDDLQQLAADCVTAFDPFRAPLTAEDRARRKPERLTARQCDYLDRWGYPYVMEEFRFHMTLTGRLSDERRGPIVARLRERFAAVDLSTLAIDRIALFKQAEPASRFRIIGSWLLQAS
;
A
#
# COMPACT_ATOMS: atom_id res chain seq x y z
N LYS A 1 4.01 -0.32 -0.65
CA LYS A 1 5.26 -1.13 -0.71
C LYS A 1 5.50 -1.81 0.65
N ALA A 2 6.44 -2.75 0.73
CA ALA A 2 6.83 -3.35 2.01
C ALA A 2 7.48 -2.30 2.94
N PRO A 3 7.52 -2.53 4.27
CA PRO A 3 8.29 -1.71 5.19
C PRO A 3 9.77 -1.69 4.78
N THR A 4 10.44 -0.55 4.95
CA THR A 4 11.84 -0.35 4.56
C THR A 4 12.61 0.38 5.64
N ALA A 5 13.91 0.09 5.75
CA ALA A 5 14.83 0.91 6.52
C ALA A 5 15.09 2.26 5.81
N LEU A 6 15.51 3.27 6.58
CA LEU A 6 15.97 4.53 6.02
C LEU A 6 17.35 4.37 5.38
N ALA A 7 17.58 5.03 4.24
CA ALA A 7 18.89 5.09 3.60
C ALA A 7 19.90 5.84 4.47
N ASP A 8 21.18 5.54 4.28
CA ASP A 8 22.26 6.32 4.88
C ASP A 8 22.15 7.80 4.47
N GLY A 9 22.33 8.70 5.45
CA GLY A 9 22.15 10.14 5.25
C GLY A 9 20.70 10.63 5.29
N SER A 10 19.71 9.74 5.34
CA SER A 10 18.32 10.09 5.64
C SER A 10 18.01 9.93 7.13
N ASN A 11 17.00 10.65 7.62
CA ASN A 11 16.52 10.52 8.99
C ASN A 11 15.00 10.68 9.08
N GLU A 12 14.44 10.34 10.24
CA GLU A 12 13.00 10.37 10.49
C GLU A 12 12.39 11.77 10.32
N ALA A 13 13.07 12.82 10.78
CA ALA A 13 12.59 14.19 10.66
C ALA A 13 12.47 14.62 9.18
N ALA A 14 13.48 14.34 8.38
CA ALA A 14 13.45 14.62 6.94
C ALA A 14 12.32 13.86 6.21
N LEU A 15 12.01 12.62 6.63
CA LEU A 15 10.89 11.86 6.08
C LEU A 15 9.53 12.44 6.52
N LEU A 16 9.40 12.88 7.77
CA LEU A 16 8.20 13.58 8.26
C LEU A 16 7.95 14.87 7.45
N ASP A 17 8.99 15.67 7.22
CA ASP A 17 8.91 16.89 6.42
C ASP A 17 8.54 16.58 4.96
N ALA A 18 9.12 15.52 4.37
CA ALA A 18 8.78 15.09 3.03
C ALA A 18 7.32 14.62 2.93
N CYS A 19 6.78 13.94 3.95
CA CYS A 19 5.37 13.58 3.99
C CYS A 19 4.46 14.82 4.05
N ALA A 20 4.80 15.80 4.88
CA ALA A 20 4.06 17.06 4.97
C ALA A 20 4.09 17.81 3.62
N ALA A 21 5.27 17.95 3.01
CA ALA A 21 5.44 18.58 1.71
C ALA A 21 4.71 17.83 0.60
N PHE A 22 4.71 16.49 0.62
CA PHE A 22 3.96 15.68 -0.34
C PHE A 22 2.46 15.90 -0.20
N ALA A 23 1.94 15.88 1.03
CA ALA A 23 0.53 16.03 1.30
C ALA A 23 0.01 17.44 0.93
N GLY A 24 0.84 18.47 1.08
CA GLY A 24 0.51 19.85 0.68
C GLY A 24 0.47 20.11 -0.84
N ARG A 25 0.89 19.16 -1.68
CA ARG A 25 0.79 19.30 -3.14
C ARG A 25 -0.65 19.04 -3.59
N ALA A 26 -1.28 20.08 -4.14
CA ALA A 26 -2.62 20.03 -4.71
C ALA A 26 -2.75 18.90 -5.74
N ARG A 27 -3.80 18.09 -5.59
CA ARG A 27 -4.10 16.93 -6.44
C ARG A 27 -5.57 16.55 -6.38
N ARG A 28 -6.04 15.76 -7.34
CA ARG A 28 -7.34 15.09 -7.23
C ARG A 28 -7.29 14.06 -6.11
N ILE A 29 -8.31 14.07 -5.25
CA ILE A 29 -8.45 13.08 -4.18
C ILE A 29 -9.13 11.84 -4.76
N PRO A 30 -8.49 10.66 -4.72
CA PRO A 30 -9.14 9.44 -5.21
C PRO A 30 -10.36 9.12 -4.37
N VAL A 31 -11.48 8.86 -5.05
CA VAL A 31 -12.69 8.33 -4.44
C VAL A 31 -12.97 6.97 -5.07
N ILE A 32 -13.21 5.97 -4.24
CA ILE A 32 -13.53 4.60 -4.69
C ILE A 32 -14.92 4.20 -4.23
N GLU A 33 -15.54 3.30 -4.97
CA GLU A 33 -16.63 2.45 -4.47
C GLU A 33 -15.99 1.25 -3.76
N PRO A 34 -16.06 1.14 -2.42
CA PRO A 34 -15.41 0.06 -1.70
C PRO A 34 -16.27 -1.21 -1.72
N VAL A 35 -15.68 -2.34 -2.10
CA VAL A 35 -16.32 -3.67 -2.05
C VAL A 35 -15.46 -4.66 -1.31
N VAL A 36 -16.09 -5.66 -0.69
CA VAL A 36 -15.37 -6.80 -0.08
C VAL A 36 -15.22 -7.92 -1.10
N ASP A 37 -13.97 -8.29 -1.39
CA ASP A 37 -13.69 -9.44 -2.24
C ASP A 37 -12.36 -10.14 -1.88
N ALA A 38 -12.16 -11.32 -2.46
CA ALA A 38 -10.91 -12.02 -2.42
C ALA A 38 -9.89 -11.40 -3.40
N ILE A 39 -8.68 -11.21 -2.91
CA ILE A 39 -7.53 -10.76 -3.68
C ILE A 39 -6.31 -11.59 -3.28
N SER A 40 -5.66 -12.23 -4.26
CA SER A 40 -4.39 -12.95 -4.06
C SER A 40 -4.41 -13.99 -2.91
N GLY A 41 -5.58 -14.60 -2.65
CA GLY A 41 -5.78 -15.67 -1.67
C GLY A 41 -6.24 -15.22 -0.27
N PHE A 42 -6.46 -13.93 -0.04
CA PHE A 42 -7.04 -13.37 1.20
C PHE A 42 -8.23 -12.46 0.88
N ILE A 43 -8.95 -11.99 1.90
CA ILE A 43 -10.13 -11.12 1.73
C ILE A 43 -9.78 -9.70 2.18
N ALA A 44 -10.22 -8.71 1.41
CA ALA A 44 -9.98 -7.29 1.68
C ALA A 44 -11.14 -6.42 1.20
N VAL A 45 -11.17 -5.17 1.68
CA VAL A 45 -11.90 -4.10 0.99
C VAL A 45 -11.04 -3.62 -0.18
N ILE A 46 -11.59 -3.60 -1.38
CA ILE A 46 -10.93 -3.18 -2.63
C ILE A 46 -11.83 -2.20 -3.40
N PRO A 47 -11.29 -1.44 -4.37
CA PRO A 47 -12.12 -0.65 -5.27
C PRO A 47 -12.95 -1.58 -6.18
N ALA A 48 -14.23 -1.27 -6.40
CA ALA A 48 -15.11 -2.01 -7.32
C ALA A 48 -14.61 -1.98 -8.77
N SER A 49 -13.98 -0.87 -9.16
CA SER A 49 -13.34 -0.67 -10.46
C SER A 49 -11.97 -0.01 -10.31
N ARG A 50 -11.17 -0.06 -11.37
CA ARG A 50 -9.90 0.69 -11.41
C ARG A 50 -10.15 2.18 -11.18
N SER A 51 -9.32 2.80 -10.34
CA SER A 51 -9.27 4.25 -10.12
C SER A 51 -7.88 4.75 -10.53
N ASP A 52 -7.82 5.54 -11.60
CA ASP A 52 -6.55 6.07 -12.11
C ASP A 52 -5.96 7.11 -11.16
N ASP A 53 -6.78 7.91 -10.49
CA ASP A 53 -6.32 8.83 -9.44
C ASP A 53 -5.65 8.07 -8.28
N LEU A 54 -6.20 6.91 -7.89
CA LEU A 54 -5.61 6.07 -6.84
C LEU A 54 -4.30 5.39 -7.29
N GLN A 55 -4.25 4.96 -8.56
CA GLN A 55 -3.02 4.43 -9.15
C GLN A 55 -1.93 5.50 -9.19
N GLN A 56 -2.28 6.73 -9.60
CA GLN A 56 -1.36 7.85 -9.63
C GLN A 56 -0.88 8.22 -8.22
N LEU A 57 -1.78 8.31 -7.24
CA LEU A 57 -1.40 8.57 -5.84
C LEU A 57 -0.41 7.52 -5.31
N ALA A 58 -0.63 6.25 -5.63
CA ALA A 58 0.29 5.18 -5.23
C ALA A 58 1.66 5.28 -5.92
N ALA A 59 1.70 5.58 -7.22
CA ALA A 59 2.92 5.77 -7.99
C ALA A 59 3.73 6.99 -7.51
N ASP A 60 3.03 8.09 -7.19
CA ASP A 60 3.62 9.30 -6.62
C ASP A 60 4.25 9.01 -5.26
N CYS A 61 3.56 8.27 -4.38
CA CYS A 61 4.12 7.84 -3.09
C CYS A 61 5.38 6.99 -3.28
N VAL A 62 5.39 6.04 -4.22
CA VAL A 62 6.57 5.21 -4.49
C VAL A 62 7.74 6.10 -4.93
N THR A 63 7.51 6.98 -5.90
CA THR A 63 8.55 7.85 -6.46
C THR A 63 9.07 8.86 -5.45
N ALA A 64 8.17 9.56 -4.75
CA ALA A 64 8.54 10.65 -3.83
C ALA A 64 9.29 10.16 -2.59
N PHE A 65 9.00 8.94 -2.12
CA PHE A 65 9.60 8.38 -0.91
C PHE A 65 10.66 7.30 -1.18
N ASP A 66 11.05 7.08 -2.44
CA ASP A 66 12.16 6.17 -2.75
C ASP A 66 13.53 6.70 -2.29
N PRO A 67 13.85 8.01 -2.34
CA PRO A 67 15.14 8.52 -1.85
C PRO A 67 15.43 8.22 -0.38
N PHE A 68 14.38 7.99 0.43
CA PHE A 68 14.51 7.66 1.85
C PHE A 68 14.74 6.17 2.10
N ARG A 69 14.59 5.31 1.08
CA ARG A 69 14.65 3.85 1.23
C ARG A 69 16.10 3.37 1.16
N ALA A 70 16.53 2.59 2.14
CA ALA A 70 17.80 1.88 2.05
C ALA A 70 17.86 0.96 0.80
N PRO A 71 19.01 0.87 0.11
CA PRO A 71 19.20 -0.06 -1.00
C PRO A 71 18.77 -1.50 -0.65
N LEU A 72 18.26 -2.22 -1.64
CA LEU A 72 17.81 -3.59 -1.43
C LEU A 72 19.03 -4.50 -1.23
N THR A 73 19.07 -5.24 -0.13
CA THR A 73 20.13 -6.22 0.11
C THR A 73 19.95 -7.46 -0.78
N ALA A 74 21.03 -8.20 -1.04
CA ALA A 74 20.95 -9.46 -1.77
C ALA A 74 20.02 -10.48 -1.09
N GLU A 75 20.01 -10.51 0.25
CA GLU A 75 19.12 -11.36 1.04
C GLU A 75 17.65 -10.96 0.87
N ASP A 76 17.33 -9.67 1.01
CA ASP A 76 15.96 -9.20 0.82
C ASP A 76 15.46 -9.40 -0.60
N ARG A 77 16.35 -9.25 -1.59
CA ARG A 77 16.06 -9.58 -2.99
C ARG A 77 15.71 -11.05 -3.15
N ALA A 78 16.55 -11.96 -2.62
CA ALA A 78 16.32 -13.40 -2.70
C ALA A 78 15.01 -13.83 -2.01
N ARG A 79 14.65 -13.20 -0.88
CA ARG A 79 13.37 -13.45 -0.19
C ARG A 79 12.14 -13.14 -1.04
N ARG A 80 12.27 -12.30 -2.08
CA ARG A 80 11.18 -12.01 -3.04
C ARG A 80 11.05 -13.03 -4.16
N LYS A 81 11.95 -14.02 -4.24
CA LYS A 81 11.93 -15.08 -5.25
C LYS A 81 11.86 -14.53 -6.68
N PRO A 82 12.87 -13.74 -7.11
CA PRO A 82 12.89 -13.10 -8.43
C PRO A 82 12.74 -14.10 -9.59
N GLU A 83 13.14 -15.36 -9.41
CA GLU A 83 12.93 -16.45 -10.37
C GLU A 83 11.45 -16.77 -10.65
N ARG A 84 10.53 -16.28 -9.81
CA ARG A 84 9.08 -16.44 -9.98
C ARG A 84 8.40 -15.16 -10.47
N LEU A 85 9.15 -14.10 -10.69
CA LEU A 85 8.64 -12.80 -11.14
C LEU A 85 8.69 -12.69 -12.65
N THR A 86 7.79 -11.89 -13.22
CA THR A 86 7.93 -11.46 -14.61
C THR A 86 9.14 -10.53 -14.76
N ALA A 87 9.63 -10.34 -15.99
CA ALA A 87 10.73 -9.40 -16.25
C ALA A 87 10.42 -8.00 -15.71
N ARG A 88 9.19 -7.51 -15.91
CA ARG A 88 8.76 -6.20 -15.42
C ARG A 88 8.74 -6.12 -13.88
N GLN A 89 8.29 -7.17 -13.21
CA GLN A 89 8.30 -7.25 -11.76
C GLN A 89 9.72 -7.31 -11.19
N CYS A 90 10.67 -7.96 -11.90
CA CYS A 90 12.09 -7.90 -11.57
C CYS A 90 12.64 -6.47 -11.70
N ASP A 91 12.32 -5.76 -12.79
CA ASP A 91 12.73 -4.35 -12.95
C ASP A 91 12.21 -3.49 -11.79
N TYR A 92 10.97 -3.73 -11.35
CA TYR A 92 10.40 -3.03 -10.18
C TYR A 92 11.02 -3.45 -8.87
N LEU A 93 11.37 -4.71 -8.69
CA LEU A 93 12.11 -5.16 -7.53
C LEU A 93 13.47 -4.45 -7.44
N ASP A 94 14.20 -4.38 -8.55
CA ASP A 94 15.54 -3.80 -8.59
C ASP A 94 15.51 -2.28 -8.43
N ARG A 95 14.56 -1.60 -9.07
CA ARG A 95 14.42 -0.14 -8.99
C ARG A 95 13.79 0.33 -7.68
N TRP A 96 12.69 -0.28 -7.26
CA TRP A 96 11.84 0.23 -6.17
C TRP A 96 11.91 -0.62 -4.88
N GLY A 97 12.68 -1.70 -4.88
CA GLY A 97 12.79 -2.63 -3.76
C GLY A 97 11.55 -3.51 -3.55
N TYR A 98 10.56 -3.47 -4.46
CA TYR A 98 9.33 -4.25 -4.35
C TYR A 98 8.68 -4.47 -5.72
N PRO A 99 8.23 -5.70 -6.07
CA PRO A 99 7.79 -6.00 -7.43
C PRO A 99 6.35 -5.56 -7.75
N TYR A 100 5.51 -5.35 -6.73
CA TYR A 100 4.08 -5.01 -6.91
C TYR A 100 3.84 -3.52 -6.67
N VAL A 101 4.47 -2.68 -7.49
CA VAL A 101 4.34 -1.22 -7.52
C VAL A 101 3.95 -0.75 -8.92
N MET A 102 3.65 0.54 -9.07
CA MET A 102 3.24 1.13 -10.35
C MET A 102 2.05 0.37 -10.94
N GLU A 103 2.13 -0.14 -12.16
CA GLU A 103 1.06 -0.86 -12.85
C GLU A 103 0.67 -2.18 -12.15
N GLU A 104 1.55 -2.74 -11.31
CA GLU A 104 1.27 -3.94 -10.51
C GLU A 104 0.59 -3.60 -9.17
N PHE A 105 0.41 -2.31 -8.85
CA PHE A 105 -0.23 -1.89 -7.61
C PHE A 105 -1.73 -2.21 -7.62
N ARG A 106 -2.20 -2.81 -6.53
CA ARG A 106 -3.62 -3.07 -6.27
C ARG A 106 -3.96 -2.60 -4.87
N PHE A 107 -4.77 -1.54 -4.77
CA PHE A 107 -5.25 -1.06 -3.47
C PHE A 107 -6.09 -2.14 -2.79
N HIS A 108 -5.85 -2.31 -1.49
CA HIS A 108 -6.63 -3.21 -0.65
C HIS A 108 -6.48 -2.82 0.83
N MET A 109 -7.55 -3.00 1.60
CA MET A 109 -7.55 -2.95 3.06
C MET A 109 -7.81 -4.36 3.58
N THR A 110 -6.76 -5.05 4.01
CA THR A 110 -6.79 -6.47 4.37
C THR A 110 -7.73 -6.73 5.56
N LEU A 111 -8.64 -7.68 5.41
CA LEU A 111 -9.54 -8.16 6.47
C LEU A 111 -9.11 -9.51 7.04
N THR A 112 -8.43 -10.33 6.25
CA THR A 112 -8.01 -11.68 6.65
C THR A 112 -6.58 -12.01 6.21
N GLY A 113 -5.98 -13.04 6.83
CA GLY A 113 -4.86 -13.75 6.21
C GLY A 113 -5.29 -14.59 5.00
N ARG A 114 -4.36 -15.36 4.43
CA ARG A 114 -4.67 -16.31 3.34
C ARG A 114 -5.63 -17.39 3.82
N LEU A 115 -6.56 -17.77 2.96
CA LEU A 115 -7.59 -18.78 3.23
C LEU A 115 -7.55 -19.90 2.18
N SER A 116 -7.83 -21.13 2.60
CA SER A 116 -8.11 -22.24 1.69
C SER A 116 -9.34 -21.94 0.83
N ASP A 117 -9.43 -22.58 -0.34
CA ASP A 117 -10.55 -22.37 -1.27
C ASP A 117 -11.91 -22.68 -0.62
N GLU A 118 -11.97 -23.77 0.15
CA GLU A 118 -13.15 -24.19 0.90
C GLU A 118 -13.65 -23.12 1.88
N ARG A 119 -12.72 -22.49 2.63
CA ARG A 119 -13.09 -21.49 3.64
C ARG A 119 -13.43 -20.12 3.03
N ARG A 120 -12.94 -19.84 1.83
CA ARG A 120 -13.01 -18.49 1.24
C ARG A 120 -14.44 -18.05 0.95
N GLY A 121 -15.24 -18.90 0.30
CA GLY A 121 -16.60 -18.57 -0.12
C GLY A 121 -17.50 -18.12 1.04
N PRO A 122 -17.68 -18.96 2.08
CA PRO A 122 -18.50 -18.61 3.24
C PRO A 122 -18.02 -17.35 3.98
N ILE A 123 -16.70 -17.16 4.10
CA ILE A 123 -16.13 -15.99 4.80
C ILE A 123 -16.33 -14.71 3.98
N VAL A 124 -16.13 -14.73 2.66
CA VAL A 124 -16.40 -13.57 1.79
C VAL A 124 -17.87 -13.17 1.89
N ALA A 125 -18.80 -14.12 1.81
CA ALA A 125 -20.23 -13.84 1.90
C ALA A 125 -20.59 -13.15 3.23
N ARG A 126 -20.07 -13.67 4.35
CA ARG A 126 -20.32 -13.07 5.67
C ARG A 126 -19.69 -11.69 5.83
N LEU A 127 -18.50 -11.47 5.28
CA LEU A 127 -17.85 -10.16 5.34
C LEU A 127 -18.55 -9.13 4.44
N ARG A 128 -19.07 -9.54 3.27
CA ARG A 128 -19.90 -8.69 2.40
C ARG A 128 -21.18 -8.25 3.10
N GLU A 129 -21.91 -9.17 3.73
CA GLU A 129 -23.12 -8.85 4.49
C GLU A 129 -22.84 -7.83 5.61
N ARG A 130 -21.76 -8.05 6.37
CA ARG A 130 -21.35 -7.12 7.43
C ARG A 130 -20.90 -5.76 6.90
N PHE A 131 -20.21 -5.75 5.76
CA PHE A 131 -19.75 -4.51 5.15
C PHE A 131 -20.91 -3.69 4.57
N ALA A 132 -21.92 -4.34 3.99
CA ALA A 132 -23.13 -3.67 3.52
C ALA A 132 -23.85 -2.90 4.64
N ALA A 133 -23.80 -3.39 5.88
CA ALA A 133 -24.38 -2.71 7.04
C ALA A 133 -23.64 -1.41 7.44
N VAL A 134 -22.46 -1.14 6.89
CA VAL A 134 -21.73 0.13 7.08
C VAL A 134 -22.33 1.24 6.21
N ASP A 135 -23.09 0.88 5.17
CA ASP A 135 -23.72 1.83 4.22
C ASP A 135 -22.72 2.81 3.59
N LEU A 136 -21.52 2.32 3.28
CA LEU A 136 -20.43 3.09 2.70
C LEU A 136 -20.39 2.90 1.18
N SER A 137 -21.07 3.76 0.44
CA SER A 137 -21.11 3.72 -1.04
C SER A 137 -19.87 4.32 -1.69
N THR A 138 -19.21 5.28 -1.03
CA THR A 138 -17.98 5.91 -1.51
C THR A 138 -16.97 6.09 -0.39
N LEU A 139 -15.68 5.95 -0.70
CA LEU A 139 -14.58 6.18 0.24
C LEU A 139 -13.52 7.07 -0.41
N ALA A 140 -13.27 8.24 0.18
CA ALA A 140 -12.16 9.10 -0.21
C ALA A 140 -10.85 8.60 0.41
N ILE A 141 -9.79 8.56 -0.40
CA ILE A 141 -8.42 8.30 0.06
C ILE A 141 -7.71 9.65 0.19
N ASP A 142 -8.04 10.36 1.26
CA ASP A 142 -7.69 11.78 1.47
C ASP A 142 -6.50 11.99 2.41
N ARG A 143 -5.83 10.92 2.82
CA ARG A 143 -4.80 10.97 3.86
C ARG A 143 -3.67 10.00 3.59
N ILE A 144 -2.45 10.43 3.88
CA ILE A 144 -1.31 9.53 4.05
C ILE A 144 -0.90 9.50 5.52
N ALA A 145 -0.38 8.37 5.97
CA ALA A 145 0.14 8.20 7.32
C ALA A 145 1.49 7.47 7.28
N LEU A 146 2.41 7.91 8.12
CA LEU A 146 3.71 7.30 8.31
C LEU A 146 3.67 6.42 9.57
N PHE A 147 4.08 5.16 9.39
CA PHE A 147 4.14 4.18 10.46
C PHE A 147 5.59 3.78 10.73
N LYS A 148 5.89 3.48 12.00
CA LYS A 148 7.20 2.99 12.45
C LYS A 148 7.04 1.73 13.28
N GLN A 149 8.00 0.82 13.13
CA GLN A 149 8.27 -0.26 14.07
C GLN A 149 9.63 0.02 14.73
N ALA A 150 9.75 -0.28 16.02
CA ALA A 150 11.04 -0.21 16.70
C ALA A 150 11.93 -1.40 16.28
N GLU A 151 11.31 -2.57 16.16
CA GLU A 151 11.94 -3.83 15.76
C GLU A 151 11.01 -4.61 14.82
N PRO A 152 11.53 -5.55 13.99
CA PRO A 152 10.71 -6.29 13.03
C PRO A 152 9.48 -7.00 13.60
N ALA A 153 9.55 -7.47 14.86
CA ALA A 153 8.46 -8.16 15.54
C ALA A 153 7.50 -7.21 16.30
N SER A 154 7.87 -5.94 16.45
CA SER A 154 7.07 -4.96 17.21
C SER A 154 5.81 -4.53 16.43
N ARG A 155 4.81 -4.00 17.12
CA ARG A 155 3.63 -3.41 16.44
C ARG A 155 4.02 -2.11 15.73
N PHE A 156 3.39 -1.85 14.59
CA PHE A 156 3.45 -0.52 13.97
C PHE A 156 2.77 0.52 14.86
N ARG A 157 3.38 1.70 14.95
CA ARG A 157 2.77 2.92 15.50
C ARG A 157 2.74 4.02 14.46
N ILE A 158 1.68 4.82 14.47
CA ILE A 158 1.60 6.03 13.64
C ILE A 158 2.53 7.09 14.24
N ILE A 159 3.38 7.69 13.41
CA ILE A 159 4.27 8.79 13.80
C ILE A 159 3.94 10.10 13.07
N GLY A 160 3.06 10.06 12.07
CA GLY A 160 2.52 11.23 11.41
C GLY A 160 1.35 10.86 10.50
N SER A 161 0.44 11.81 10.29
CA SER A 161 -0.64 11.68 9.31
C SER A 161 -1.01 13.04 8.77
N TRP A 162 -1.24 13.13 7.45
CA TRP A 162 -1.47 14.40 6.76
C TRP A 162 -2.60 14.24 5.76
N LEU A 163 -3.55 15.18 5.81
CA LEU A 163 -4.57 15.33 4.78
C LEU A 163 -3.89 15.73 3.46
N LEU A 164 -4.32 15.09 2.39
CA LEU A 164 -3.93 15.44 1.03
C LEU A 164 -4.66 16.71 0.61
N GLN A 165 -3.93 17.66 0.05
CA GLN A 165 -4.49 18.90 -0.46
C GLN A 165 -5.27 18.62 -1.74
N ALA A 166 -6.59 18.86 -1.71
CA ALA A 166 -7.41 18.84 -2.90
C ALA A 166 -7.01 19.99 -3.85
N SER A 167 -6.93 19.70 -5.14
CA SER A 167 -6.76 20.68 -6.23
C SER A 167 -8.06 21.39 -6.58
#